data_AF-A0A2I1CRX5-F1
#
_entry.id   AF-A0A2I1CRX5-F1
#
_cell.length_a   1.000
_cell.length_b   1.000
_cell.length_c   1.000
_cell.angle_alpha   90.00
_cell.angle_beta   90.00
_cell.angle_gamma   90.00
#
_symmetry.space_group_name_H-M   'P 1'
#
loop_
_entity.id
_entity.type
_entity.pdbx_description
1 polymer ?
#
loop_
_entity_poly.entity_id
_entity_poly.type
_entity_poly.pdbx_seq_one_letter_code
_entity_poly.pdbx_strand_id
1 'polypeptide(L)'
;MAQPQDLQAHIDHLPSLPLEETIQEILRLVPGLTPSVSPAADRLITHDNYTGTAHLDKLGKLYLQTGSRCIAEHASLATRLSYLPLDALFLELYERSDDIRNAAITAGTATEPSYEGQGCPCCSGEPSAVILMGFADGESLYFEEEEYRRLWGNVESVGTRLYYEDGDSKRRVCMLMASKEQVGELMERERGAMAML
;
A
#
# COMPACT_ATOMS: atom_id res chain seq x y z
N MET A 1 28.55 -17.24 8.22
CA MET A 1 27.92 -16.04 7.65
C MET A 1 26.71 -16.53 6.87
N ALA A 2 25.50 -16.12 7.25
CA ALA A 2 24.31 -16.47 6.47
C ALA A 2 24.46 -15.84 5.08
N GLN A 3 24.17 -16.61 4.04
CA GLN A 3 24.17 -16.10 2.66
C GLN A 3 23.08 -15.02 2.56
N PRO A 4 23.35 -13.84 1.96
CA PRO A 4 22.31 -12.82 1.82
C PRO A 4 21.12 -13.41 1.07
N GLN A 5 19.91 -13.15 1.56
CA GLN A 5 18.69 -13.60 0.92
C GLN A 5 18.48 -12.82 -0.39
N ASP A 6 17.94 -13.47 -1.43
CA ASP A 6 17.51 -12.80 -2.66
C ASP A 6 16.34 -11.85 -2.37
N LEU A 7 16.43 -10.61 -2.87
CA LEU A 7 15.44 -9.56 -2.61
C LEU A 7 14.05 -9.93 -3.15
N GLN A 8 13.98 -10.49 -4.35
CA GLN A 8 12.70 -10.85 -4.97
C GLN A 8 12.04 -12.00 -4.21
N ALA A 9 12.81 -13.01 -3.81
CA ALA A 9 12.34 -14.12 -3.00
C ALA A 9 11.87 -13.66 -1.61
N HIS A 10 12.53 -12.66 -1.02
CA HIS A 10 12.08 -12.04 0.22
C HIS A 10 10.72 -11.34 0.04
N ILE A 11 10.58 -10.49 -1.00
CA ILE A 11 9.31 -9.81 -1.32
C ILE A 11 8.19 -10.82 -1.59
N ASP A 12 8.46 -11.89 -2.34
CA ASP A 12 7.48 -12.92 -2.67
C ASP A 12 7.04 -13.74 -1.44
N HIS A 13 7.80 -13.72 -0.33
CA HIS A 13 7.45 -14.37 0.94
C HIS A 13 6.57 -13.50 1.84
N LEU A 14 6.70 -12.17 1.80
CA LEU A 14 5.98 -11.23 2.67
C LEU A 14 4.43 -11.40 2.70
N PRO A 15 3.73 -11.74 1.59
CA PRO A 15 2.28 -11.98 1.62
C PRO A 15 1.86 -13.14 2.52
N SER A 16 2.78 -14.07 2.84
CA SER A 16 2.49 -15.22 3.72
C SER A 16 2.59 -14.91 5.21
N LEU A 17 3.06 -13.71 5.57
CA LEU A 17 3.20 -13.28 6.95
C LEU A 17 1.87 -12.73 7.52
N PRO A 18 1.70 -12.74 8.85
CA PRO A 18 0.66 -11.96 9.52
C PRO A 18 0.72 -10.49 9.11
N LEU A 19 -0.45 -9.83 9.00
CA LEU A 19 -0.55 -8.46 8.47
C LEU A 19 0.40 -7.47 9.17
N GLU A 20 0.46 -7.51 10.49
CA GLU A 20 1.35 -6.64 11.27
C GLU A 20 2.83 -6.88 10.93
N GLU A 21 3.25 -8.15 10.82
CA GLU A 21 4.61 -8.51 10.42
C GLU A 21 4.91 -8.08 8.98
N THR A 22 3.96 -8.24 8.05
CA THR A 22 4.08 -7.72 6.68
C THR A 22 4.32 -6.21 6.69
N ILE A 23 3.53 -5.43 7.45
CA ILE A 23 3.68 -3.98 7.54
C ILE A 23 5.07 -3.60 8.09
N GLN A 24 5.51 -4.25 9.17
CA GLN A 24 6.81 -3.96 9.78
C GLN A 24 7.98 -4.30 8.84
N GLU A 25 7.91 -5.42 8.13
CA GLU A 25 8.93 -5.78 7.16
C GLU A 25 8.99 -4.82 5.98
N ILE A 26 7.84 -4.37 5.45
CA ILE A 26 7.81 -3.35 4.40
C ILE A 26 8.39 -2.02 4.91
N LEU A 27 8.02 -1.58 6.11
CA LEU A 27 8.57 -0.36 6.74
C LEU A 27 10.09 -0.42 6.91
N ARG A 28 10.62 -1.60 7.23
CA ARG A 28 12.07 -1.83 7.37
C ARG A 28 12.77 -1.84 6.01
N LEU A 29 12.13 -2.40 4.99
CA LEU A 29 12.71 -2.61 3.68
C LEU A 29 12.76 -1.34 2.83
N VAL A 30 11.64 -0.62 2.74
CA VAL A 30 11.44 0.45 1.75
C VAL A 30 12.47 1.60 1.83
N PRO A 31 12.85 2.10 3.02
CA PRO A 31 13.82 3.19 3.12
C PRO A 31 15.21 2.88 2.53
N GLY A 32 15.58 1.59 2.44
CA GLY A 32 16.87 1.15 1.90
C GLY A 32 16.85 0.76 0.42
N LEU A 33 15.71 0.93 -0.28
CA LEU A 33 15.58 0.54 -1.69
C LEU A 33 16.20 1.58 -2.63
N THR A 34 17.00 1.09 -3.57
CA THR A 34 17.54 1.89 -4.67
C THR A 34 16.84 1.52 -5.98
N PRO A 35 16.05 2.43 -6.58
CA PRO A 35 15.37 2.18 -7.85
C PRO A 35 16.33 2.22 -9.05
N SER A 36 16.00 1.45 -10.08
CA SER A 36 16.66 1.40 -11.38
C SER A 36 15.63 0.99 -12.44
N VAL A 37 16.04 0.96 -13.71
CA VAL A 37 15.15 0.61 -14.82
C VAL A 37 15.81 -0.38 -15.77
N SER A 38 15.03 -1.32 -16.31
CA SER A 38 15.50 -2.25 -17.35
C SER A 38 15.51 -1.57 -18.73
N PRO A 39 16.18 -2.13 -19.76
CA PRO A 39 16.05 -1.65 -21.13
C PRO A 39 14.60 -1.70 -21.70
N ALA A 40 13.72 -2.48 -21.08
CA ALA A 40 12.29 -2.52 -21.40
C ALA A 40 11.46 -1.53 -20.56
N ALA A 41 12.12 -0.64 -19.83
CA ALA A 41 11.53 0.33 -18.90
C ALA A 41 10.76 -0.30 -17.72
N ASP A 42 11.08 -1.55 -17.35
CA ASP A 42 10.57 -2.17 -16.12
C ASP A 42 11.20 -1.48 -14.91
N ARG A 43 10.38 -1.22 -13.88
CA ARG A 43 10.86 -0.63 -12.63
C ARG A 43 11.49 -1.71 -11.75
N LEU A 44 12.76 -1.53 -11.44
CA LEU A 44 13.58 -2.47 -10.68
C LEU A 44 14.07 -1.82 -9.38
N ILE A 45 14.33 -2.64 -8.37
CA ILE A 45 14.88 -2.22 -7.07
C ILE A 45 15.98 -3.14 -6.59
N THR A 46 16.94 -2.56 -5.87
CA THR A 46 18.02 -3.26 -5.17
C THR A 46 18.11 -2.76 -3.72
N HIS A 47 18.79 -3.52 -2.85
CA HIS A 47 18.96 -3.18 -1.44
C HIS A 47 20.28 -3.77 -0.91
N ASP A 48 21.06 -3.01 -0.14
CA ASP A 48 22.42 -3.41 0.29
C ASP A 48 22.46 -4.72 1.12
N ASN A 49 21.43 -4.96 1.93
CA ASN A 49 21.29 -6.18 2.74
C ASN A 49 20.80 -7.42 1.99
N TYR A 50 20.45 -7.32 0.71
CA TYR A 50 19.92 -8.42 -0.09
C TYR A 50 20.75 -8.62 -1.36
N THR A 51 20.78 -9.84 -1.88
CA THR A 51 21.32 -10.09 -3.21
C THR A 51 20.24 -9.93 -4.28
N GLY A 52 20.66 -9.71 -5.51
CA GLY A 52 19.77 -9.69 -6.67
C GLY A 52 18.99 -8.40 -6.82
N THR A 53 18.07 -8.42 -7.79
CA THR A 53 17.21 -7.31 -8.17
C THR A 53 15.77 -7.79 -8.12
N ALA A 54 14.86 -6.95 -7.65
CA ALA A 54 13.43 -7.25 -7.63
C ALA A 54 12.63 -6.25 -8.47
N HIS A 55 11.42 -6.63 -8.85
CA HIS A 55 10.48 -5.76 -9.53
C HIS A 55 9.76 -4.85 -8.54
N LEU A 56 9.83 -3.53 -8.77
CA LEU A 56 9.16 -2.54 -7.91
C LEU A 56 7.64 -2.72 -7.93
N ASP A 57 7.05 -3.06 -9.08
CA ASP A 57 5.61 -3.21 -9.20
C ASP A 57 5.08 -4.43 -8.42
N LYS A 58 5.91 -5.46 -8.17
CA LYS A 58 5.54 -6.55 -7.26
C LYS A 58 5.42 -6.05 -5.81
N LEU A 59 6.38 -5.24 -5.36
CA LEU A 59 6.34 -4.63 -4.04
C LEU A 59 5.19 -3.61 -3.92
N GLY A 60 4.93 -2.84 -4.97
CA GLY A 60 3.79 -1.92 -5.03
C GLY A 60 2.45 -2.64 -4.91
N LYS A 61 2.26 -3.75 -5.63
CA LYS A 61 1.06 -4.61 -5.48
C LYS A 61 0.90 -5.11 -4.05
N LEU A 62 1.99 -5.57 -3.43
CA LEU A 62 1.97 -6.00 -2.04
C LEU A 62 1.57 -4.85 -1.10
N TYR A 63 2.10 -3.65 -1.28
CA TYR A 63 1.71 -2.47 -0.49
C TYR A 63 0.20 -2.19 -0.61
N LEU A 64 -0.32 -2.09 -1.83
CA LEU A 64 -1.75 -1.86 -2.07
C LEU A 64 -2.62 -2.94 -1.43
N GLN A 65 -2.24 -4.21 -1.60
CA GLN A 65 -2.92 -5.35 -0.99
C GLN A 65 -2.86 -5.30 0.55
N THR A 66 -1.75 -4.85 1.13
CA THR A 66 -1.59 -4.72 2.58
C THR A 66 -2.55 -3.67 3.15
N GLY A 67 -2.77 -2.57 2.44
CA GLY A 67 -3.80 -1.58 2.79
C GLY A 67 -5.19 -2.20 2.80
N SER A 68 -5.56 -2.91 1.73
CA SER A 68 -6.87 -3.59 1.66
C SER A 68 -7.03 -4.72 2.69
N ARG A 69 -5.94 -5.44 3.03
CA ARG A 69 -5.94 -6.45 4.10
C ARG A 69 -6.28 -5.85 5.47
N CYS A 70 -5.93 -4.58 5.73
CA CYS A 70 -6.34 -3.92 6.97
C CYS A 70 -7.86 -3.89 7.13
N ILE A 71 -8.59 -3.72 6.03
CA ILE A 71 -10.04 -3.75 5.99
C ILE A 71 -10.54 -5.19 6.12
N ALA A 72 -10.08 -6.08 5.24
CA ALA A 72 -10.58 -7.45 5.13
C ALA A 72 -10.32 -8.31 6.38
N GLU A 73 -9.23 -8.05 7.09
CA GLU A 73 -8.86 -8.77 8.32
C GLU A 73 -9.38 -8.07 9.59
N HIS A 74 -10.18 -6.99 9.45
CA HIS A 74 -10.62 -6.13 10.56
C HIS A 74 -9.46 -5.75 11.49
N ALA A 75 -8.36 -5.26 10.91
CA ALA A 75 -7.13 -5.02 11.63
C ALA A 75 -7.33 -4.04 12.80
N SER A 76 -6.57 -4.22 13.86
CA SER A 76 -6.61 -3.34 15.03
C SER A 76 -6.30 -1.88 14.64
N LEU A 77 -6.81 -0.93 15.42
CA LEU A 77 -6.52 0.49 15.22
C LEU A 77 -5.01 0.77 15.22
N ALA A 78 -4.25 0.08 16.07
CA ALA A 78 -2.79 0.18 16.12
C ALA A 78 -2.14 -0.27 14.81
N THR A 79 -2.55 -1.43 14.29
CA THR A 79 -2.06 -1.98 13.03
C THR A 79 -2.37 -1.04 11.86
N ARG A 80 -3.60 -0.51 11.79
CA ARG A 80 -4.04 0.44 10.75
C ARG A 80 -3.21 1.73 10.78
N LEU A 81 -2.92 2.29 11.96
CA LEU A 81 -2.05 3.46 12.08
C LEU A 81 -0.60 3.15 11.71
N SER A 82 -0.11 1.94 12.01
CA SER A 82 1.26 1.54 11.67
C SER A 82 1.50 1.43 10.16
N TYR A 83 0.45 1.23 9.37
CA TYR A 83 0.51 1.22 7.91
C TYR A 83 0.76 2.61 7.32
N LEU A 84 0.18 3.67 7.88
CA LEU A 84 0.15 5.02 7.28
C LEU A 84 1.49 5.61 6.83
N PRO A 85 2.63 5.38 7.53
CA PRO A 85 3.92 5.87 7.05
C PRO A 85 4.33 5.30 5.68
N LEU A 86 3.77 4.15 5.27
CA LEU A 86 4.04 3.55 3.97
C LEU A 86 3.55 4.41 2.81
N ASP A 87 2.46 5.17 2.96
CA ASP A 87 1.88 5.99 1.89
C ASP A 87 2.92 6.96 1.32
N ALA A 88 3.57 7.73 2.20
CA ALA A 88 4.62 8.68 1.82
C ALA A 88 5.87 7.98 1.28
N LEU A 89 6.26 6.85 1.87
CA LEU A 89 7.45 6.09 1.46
C LEU A 89 7.28 5.51 0.04
N PHE A 90 6.10 4.99 -0.28
CA PHE A 90 5.80 4.47 -1.61
C PHE A 90 5.64 5.58 -2.64
N LEU A 91 4.99 6.69 -2.29
CA LEU A 91 4.92 7.85 -3.18
C LEU A 91 6.33 8.32 -3.58
N GLU A 92 7.21 8.56 -2.60
CA GLU A 92 8.60 9.00 -2.86
C GLU A 92 9.40 7.96 -3.67
N LEU A 93 9.22 6.67 -3.42
CA LEU A 93 9.89 5.61 -4.17
C LEU A 93 9.43 5.58 -5.64
N TYR A 94 8.12 5.73 -5.88
CA TYR A 94 7.57 5.72 -7.23
C TYR A 94 7.89 7.00 -8.00
N GLU A 95 7.90 8.17 -7.36
CA GLU A 95 8.34 9.43 -7.96
C GLU A 95 9.79 9.32 -8.44
N ARG A 96 10.71 8.90 -7.55
CA ARG A 96 12.11 8.68 -7.92
C ARG A 96 12.28 7.65 -9.03
N SER A 97 11.50 6.57 -8.99
CA SER A 97 11.52 5.57 -10.05
C SER A 97 11.02 6.14 -11.38
N ASP A 98 10.01 7.02 -11.38
CA ASP A 98 9.47 7.65 -12.58
C ASP A 98 10.47 8.62 -13.21
N ASP A 99 11.15 9.42 -12.40
CA ASP A 99 12.24 10.28 -12.86
C ASP A 99 13.35 9.49 -13.58
N ILE A 100 13.80 8.38 -12.98
CA ILE A 100 14.82 7.50 -13.57
C ILE A 100 14.33 6.89 -14.88
N ARG A 101 13.08 6.41 -14.90
CA ARG A 101 12.48 5.78 -16.07
C ARG A 101 12.34 6.77 -17.23
N ASN A 102 11.82 7.96 -16.96
CA ASN A 102 11.64 9.02 -17.94
C ASN A 102 13.00 9.49 -18.50
N ALA A 103 14.02 9.61 -17.64
CA ALA A 103 15.38 9.92 -18.08
C ALA A 103 15.97 8.83 -18.99
N ALA A 104 15.78 7.55 -18.65
CA ALA A 104 16.28 6.42 -19.45
C ALA A 104 15.59 6.30 -20.82
N ILE A 105 14.27 6.59 -20.89
CA ILE A 105 13.51 6.65 -22.14
C ILE A 105 14.01 7.82 -22.99
N THR A 106 14.15 9.00 -22.39
CA THR A 106 14.65 10.21 -23.07
C THR A 106 16.07 10.00 -23.63
N ALA A 107 16.93 9.29 -22.90
CA ALA A 107 18.28 8.95 -23.32
C ALA A 107 18.33 7.82 -24.37
N GLY A 108 17.20 7.18 -24.70
CA GLY A 108 17.14 6.05 -25.62
C GLY A 108 17.74 4.74 -25.07
N THR A 109 17.99 4.68 -23.75
CA THR A 109 18.51 3.49 -23.06
C THR A 109 17.42 2.53 -22.58
N ALA A 110 16.18 3.00 -22.55
CA ALA A 110 14.99 2.21 -22.27
C ALA A 110 13.92 2.46 -23.33
N THR A 111 13.11 1.43 -23.61
CA THR A 111 12.01 1.53 -24.55
C THR A 111 10.72 1.87 -23.81
N GLU A 112 10.02 2.90 -24.27
CA GLU A 112 8.71 3.25 -23.71
C GLU A 112 7.74 2.06 -23.88
N PRO A 113 7.07 1.62 -22.81
CA PRO A 113 6.15 0.50 -22.91
C PRO A 113 4.86 0.93 -23.62
N SER A 114 4.33 0.03 -24.44
CA SER A 114 3.05 0.23 -25.10
C SER A 114 1.90 -0.13 -24.16
N TYR A 115 0.94 0.79 -24.04
CA TYR A 115 -0.30 0.63 -23.27
C TYR A 115 -1.52 0.41 -24.17
N GLU A 116 -1.32 0.13 -25.46
CA GLU A 116 -2.42 -0.05 -26.41
C GLU A 116 -3.38 -1.17 -25.97
N GLY A 117 -4.66 -0.83 -25.84
CA GLY A 117 -5.73 -1.77 -25.51
C GLY A 117 -5.83 -2.20 -24.04
N GLN A 118 -5.05 -1.63 -23.13
CA GLN A 118 -4.97 -2.09 -21.73
C GLN A 118 -5.94 -1.39 -20.74
N GLY A 119 -6.79 -0.47 -21.22
CA GLY A 119 -7.72 0.28 -20.36
C GLY A 119 -7.04 1.37 -19.51
N CYS A 120 -7.73 1.93 -18.49
CA CYS A 120 -7.06 2.84 -17.54
C CYS A 120 -6.15 2.02 -16.62
N PRO A 121 -4.84 2.33 -16.54
CA PRO A 121 -3.93 1.68 -15.59
C PRO A 121 -4.39 1.80 -14.14
N CYS A 122 -5.04 2.93 -13.80
CA CYS A 122 -5.67 3.15 -12.50
C CYS A 122 -6.74 2.10 -12.17
N CYS A 123 -7.57 1.75 -13.16
CA CYS A 123 -8.69 0.82 -13.00
C CYS A 123 -8.22 -0.65 -13.02
N SER A 124 -7.09 -0.95 -13.66
CA SER A 124 -6.48 -2.28 -13.63
C SER A 124 -5.63 -2.53 -12.38
N GLY A 125 -5.50 -1.53 -11.50
CA GLY A 125 -4.70 -1.63 -10.28
C GLY A 125 -3.20 -1.59 -10.52
N GLU A 126 -2.75 -0.95 -11.60
CA GLU A 126 -1.34 -0.79 -11.90
C GLU A 126 -0.68 0.07 -10.80
N PRO A 127 0.31 -0.45 -10.04
CA PRO A 127 0.83 0.23 -8.85
C PRO A 127 1.31 1.64 -9.11
N SER A 128 2.06 1.84 -10.20
CA SER A 128 2.58 3.16 -10.56
C SER A 128 1.45 4.18 -10.78
N ALA A 129 0.34 3.77 -11.38
CA ALA A 129 -0.80 4.67 -11.59
C ALA A 129 -1.61 4.91 -10.32
N VAL A 130 -1.83 3.87 -9.50
CA VAL A 130 -2.62 3.99 -8.26
C VAL A 130 -1.88 4.83 -7.21
N ILE A 131 -0.57 4.60 -7.04
CA ILE A 131 0.26 5.26 -6.03
C ILE A 131 0.51 6.71 -6.41
N LEU A 132 0.96 7.00 -7.63
CA LEU A 132 1.28 8.37 -8.05
C LEU A 132 0.05 9.28 -8.13
N MET A 133 -1.15 8.72 -8.29
CA MET A 133 -2.41 9.47 -8.28
C MET A 133 -3.00 9.63 -6.86
N GLY A 134 -2.35 9.10 -5.82
CA GLY A 134 -2.81 9.18 -4.42
C GLY A 134 -4.07 8.35 -4.12
N PHE A 135 -4.41 7.37 -4.96
CA PHE A 135 -5.61 6.55 -4.74
C PHE A 135 -5.45 5.53 -3.60
N ALA A 136 -4.23 5.27 -3.16
CA ALA A 136 -3.91 4.38 -2.05
C ALA A 136 -3.84 5.09 -0.70
N ASP A 137 -3.88 6.43 -0.68
CA ASP A 137 -3.63 7.21 0.52
C ASP A 137 -4.67 6.92 1.60
N GLY A 138 -4.20 6.54 2.79
CA GLY A 138 -5.04 6.22 3.93
C GLY A 138 -5.93 4.99 3.75
N GLU A 139 -5.59 4.06 2.85
CA GLU A 139 -6.36 2.84 2.60
C GLU A 139 -6.70 2.08 3.90
N SER A 140 -5.75 2.03 4.84
CA SER A 140 -5.92 1.35 6.13
C SER A 140 -6.96 1.99 7.06
N LEU A 141 -7.43 3.22 6.77
CA LEU A 141 -8.39 3.97 7.56
C LEU A 141 -9.83 3.82 7.07
N TYR A 142 -10.07 3.01 6.04
CA TYR A 142 -11.43 2.63 5.67
C TYR A 142 -11.95 1.51 6.57
N PHE A 143 -13.20 1.65 6.97
CA PHE A 143 -13.95 0.68 7.76
C PHE A 143 -15.26 0.37 7.05
N GLU A 144 -15.76 -0.85 7.24
CA GLU A 144 -17.15 -1.14 6.89
C GLU A 144 -18.07 -0.20 7.65
N GLU A 145 -19.18 0.22 7.03
CA GLU A 145 -20.10 1.17 7.64
C GLU A 145 -20.55 0.73 9.05
N GLU A 146 -20.91 -0.54 9.23
CA GLU A 146 -21.33 -1.07 10.54
C GLU A 146 -20.22 -1.00 11.59
N GLU A 147 -18.99 -1.33 11.20
CA GLU A 147 -17.81 -1.22 12.06
C GLU A 147 -17.53 0.23 12.43
N TYR A 148 -17.55 1.14 11.47
CA TYR A 148 -17.36 2.56 11.70
C TYR A 148 -18.40 3.12 12.68
N ARG A 149 -19.68 2.80 12.46
CA ARG A 149 -20.79 3.24 13.32
C ARG A 149 -20.69 2.66 14.73
N ARG A 150 -20.16 1.44 14.89
CA ARG A 150 -19.89 0.85 16.21
C ARG A 150 -18.80 1.62 16.97
N LEU A 151 -17.75 2.07 16.28
CA LEU A 151 -16.59 2.72 16.89
C LEU A 151 -16.84 4.21 17.20
N TRP A 152 -17.46 4.93 16.26
CA TRP A 152 -17.64 6.39 16.33
C TRP A 152 -19.11 6.86 16.32
N GLY A 153 -20.09 5.97 16.21
CA GLY A 153 -21.51 6.33 16.22
C GLY A 153 -21.88 7.24 15.05
N ASN A 154 -22.38 8.44 15.37
CA ASN A 154 -22.86 9.40 14.38
C ASN A 154 -21.80 10.42 13.93
N VAL A 155 -20.55 10.28 14.37
CA VAL A 155 -19.47 11.17 13.94
C VAL A 155 -19.29 11.05 12.42
N GLU A 156 -19.07 12.19 11.76
CA GLU A 156 -18.88 12.27 10.31
C GLU A 156 -17.56 11.60 9.89
N SER A 157 -17.59 10.86 8.79
CA SER A 157 -16.40 10.27 8.17
C SER A 157 -15.71 11.28 7.26
N VAL A 158 -14.39 11.21 7.16
CA VAL A 158 -13.61 12.10 6.28
C VAL A 158 -13.63 11.67 4.81
N GLY A 159 -14.16 10.48 4.53
CA GLY A 159 -14.31 9.98 3.17
C GLY A 159 -15.28 8.80 3.10
N THR A 160 -15.72 8.51 1.88
CA THR A 160 -16.61 7.38 1.60
C THR A 160 -16.13 6.67 0.34
N ARG A 161 -16.17 5.34 0.33
CA ARG A 161 -15.97 4.54 -0.89
C ARG A 161 -17.14 3.60 -1.10
N LEU A 162 -17.55 3.45 -2.35
CA LEU A 162 -18.65 2.59 -2.76
C LEU A 162 -18.11 1.54 -3.73
N TYR A 163 -18.36 0.27 -3.45
CA TYR A 163 -18.11 -0.82 -4.39
C TYR A 163 -19.37 -1.64 -4.60
N TYR A 164 -19.45 -2.33 -5.73
CA TYR A 164 -20.45 -3.36 -5.94
C TYR A 164 -19.90 -4.69 -5.43
N GLU A 165 -20.72 -5.48 -4.73
CA GLU A 165 -20.36 -6.87 -4.47
C GLU A 165 -20.20 -7.61 -5.80
N ASP A 166 -19.15 -8.43 -5.90
CA ASP A 166 -18.88 -9.23 -7.09
C ASP A 166 -20.11 -10.07 -7.47
N GLY A 167 -20.60 -9.87 -8.70
CA GLY A 167 -21.76 -10.59 -9.24
C GLY A 167 -23.13 -9.97 -8.94
N ASP A 168 -23.22 -8.94 -8.09
CA ASP A 168 -24.48 -8.23 -7.84
C ASP A 168 -24.33 -6.70 -7.97
N SER A 169 -24.55 -6.21 -9.20
CA SER A 169 -24.64 -4.78 -9.53
C SER A 169 -25.68 -3.98 -8.72
N LYS A 170 -26.50 -4.62 -7.89
CA LYS A 170 -27.50 -3.96 -7.04
C LYS A 170 -27.04 -3.82 -5.58
N ARG A 171 -26.03 -4.57 -5.14
CA ARG A 171 -25.59 -4.55 -3.74
C ARG A 171 -24.32 -3.72 -3.62
N ARG A 172 -24.47 -2.53 -3.03
CA ARG A 172 -23.39 -1.59 -2.79
C ARG A 172 -22.85 -1.77 -1.37
N VAL A 173 -21.55 -1.97 -1.24
CA VAL A 173 -20.84 -1.91 0.03
C VAL A 173 -20.34 -0.48 0.21
N CYS A 174 -20.73 0.13 1.34
CA CYS A 174 -20.28 1.45 1.76
C CYS A 174 -19.16 1.30 2.77
N MET A 175 -18.01 1.89 2.45
CA MET A 175 -16.90 2.04 3.39
C MET A 175 -16.78 3.49 3.83
N LEU A 176 -16.56 3.70 5.11
CA LEU A 176 -16.37 5.00 5.72
C LEU A 176 -14.92 5.15 6.18
N MET A 177 -14.30 6.27 5.82
CA MET A 177 -12.93 6.57 6.20
C MET A 177 -12.90 7.36 7.51
N ALA A 178 -12.12 6.89 8.47
CA ALA A 178 -11.79 7.67 9.67
C ALA A 178 -10.57 8.57 9.40
N SER A 179 -10.48 9.70 10.08
CA SER A 179 -9.27 10.49 10.14
C SER A 179 -8.23 9.82 11.04
N LYS A 180 -6.96 10.18 10.87
CA LYS A 180 -5.88 9.72 11.76
C LYS A 180 -6.14 10.13 13.21
N GLU A 181 -6.68 11.33 13.41
CA GLU A 181 -7.06 11.88 14.71
C GLU A 181 -8.20 11.09 15.33
N GLN A 182 -9.25 10.77 14.56
CA GLN A 182 -10.38 9.95 15.02
C GLN A 182 -9.92 8.56 15.51
N VAL A 183 -8.97 7.95 14.82
CA VAL A 183 -8.38 6.67 15.23
C VAL A 183 -7.49 6.85 16.47
N GLY A 184 -6.67 7.90 16.52
CA GLY A 184 -5.80 8.21 17.67
C GLY A 184 -6.57 8.45 18.96
N GLU A 185 -7.60 9.30 18.92
CA GLU A 185 -8.47 9.61 20.06
C GLU A 185 -9.18 8.37 20.59
N LEU A 186 -9.66 7.50 19.69
CA LEU A 186 -10.31 6.25 20.07
C LEU A 186 -9.34 5.31 20.80
N MET A 187 -8.11 5.15 20.30
CA MET A 187 -7.08 4.35 20.96
C MET A 187 -6.69 4.89 22.34
N GLU A 188 -6.61 6.21 22.50
CA GLU A 188 -6.35 6.83 23.80
C GLU A 188 -7.48 6.57 24.80
N ARG A 189 -8.73 6.66 24.35
CA ARG A 189 -9.91 6.33 25.16
C ARG A 189 -9.89 4.87 25.62
N GLU A 190 -9.57 3.93 24.73
CA GLU A 190 -9.50 2.50 25.05
C GLU A 190 -8.38 2.21 26.05
N ARG A 191 -7.18 2.81 25.88
CA ARG A 191 -6.07 2.69 26.83
C ARG A 191 -6.42 3.27 28.21
N GLY A 192 -7.06 4.44 28.24
CA GLY A 192 -7.50 5.08 29.48
C GLY A 192 -8.54 4.26 30.24
N ALA A 193 -9.48 3.63 29.52
CA ALA A 193 -10.49 2.76 30.13
C ALA A 193 -9.86 1.48 30.71
N MET A 194 -8.87 0.89 30.04
CA MET A 194 -8.14 -0.29 30.54
C MET A 194 -7.29 0.00 31.78
N ALA A 195 -6.76 1.21 31.92
CA ALA A 195 -5.94 1.60 33.08
C ALA A 195 -6.75 1.86 34.36
N MET A 196 -8.08 1.93 34.26
CA MET A 196 -8.99 2.15 35.39
C MET A 196 -9.64 0.85 35.92
N LEU A 197 -9.32 -0.29 35.32
CA LEU A 197 -9.75 -1.63 35.73
C LEU A 197 -8.64 -2.35 36.51
#